data_AF-C2EW03-F1
#
_entry.id   AF-C2EW03-F1
#
_cell.length_a   1.000
_cell.length_b   1.000
_cell.length_c   1.000
_cell.angle_alpha   90.00
_cell.angle_beta   90.00
_cell.angle_gamma   90.00
#
_symmetry.space_group_name_H-M   'P 1'
#
loop_
_entity.id
_entity.type
_entity.pdbx_description
1 polymer ?
#
loop_
_entity_poly.entity_id
_entity_poly.type
_entity_poly.pdbx_seq_one_letter_code
_entity_poly.pdbx_strand_id
1 'polypeptide(L)'
;MNDSNNSLNPWLLPVTLGASGVVGFLAGKLFGQRRISADQILKMIRDDFKREGEVTGSWINQRRIPYQRFAVKTEAYEGGVTRLEDDQPVDYQFIADAKTGSLLSLKRVERSLNNP
;
A
#
# COMPACT_ATOMS: atom_id res chain seq x y z
N MET A 1 -45.48 -3.12 15.63
CA MET A 1 -44.28 -2.28 15.78
C MET A 1 -43.11 -3.23 15.87
N ASN A 2 -42.29 -3.33 14.82
CA ASN A 2 -41.19 -4.30 14.72
C ASN A 2 -39.92 -3.53 14.35
N ASP A 3 -39.17 -3.11 15.36
CA ASP A 3 -37.90 -2.41 15.18
C ASP A 3 -36.83 -3.43 14.79
N SER A 4 -36.58 -3.52 13.49
CA SER A 4 -35.49 -4.34 12.94
C SER A 4 -34.21 -3.53 13.02
N ASN A 5 -33.42 -3.76 14.07
CA ASN A 5 -32.09 -3.18 14.24
C ASN A 5 -31.08 -3.88 13.32
N ASN A 6 -31.09 -3.57 12.02
CA ASN A 6 -29.97 -3.94 11.16
C ASN A 6 -28.75 -3.09 11.52
N SER A 7 -27.95 -3.58 12.48
CA SER A 7 -26.57 -3.12 12.67
C SER A 7 -25.78 -3.49 11.42
N LEU A 8 -25.61 -2.51 10.54
CA LEU A 8 -24.80 -2.64 9.34
C LEU A 8 -23.36 -2.95 9.77
N ASN A 9 -22.91 -4.18 9.53
CA ASN A 9 -21.53 -4.57 9.71
C ASN A 9 -20.65 -3.75 8.75
N PRO A 10 -19.73 -2.90 9.24
CA PRO A 10 -18.89 -2.04 8.40
C PRO A 10 -17.84 -2.79 7.57
N TRP A 11 -17.81 -4.13 7.65
CA TRP A 11 -16.87 -5.01 6.95
C TRP A 11 -17.42 -5.59 5.65
N LEU A 12 -18.67 -5.29 5.29
CA LEU A 12 -19.27 -5.69 4.01
C LEU A 12 -19.46 -4.46 3.13
N LEU A 13 -18.36 -3.97 2.53
CA LEU A 13 -18.44 -3.08 1.36
C LEU A 13 -18.01 -3.86 0.11
N PRO A 14 -18.74 -3.71 -1.01
CA PRO A 14 -18.82 -4.73 -2.06
C PRO A 14 -17.56 -4.78 -2.92
N VAL A 15 -17.06 -6.00 -3.12
CA VAL A 15 -16.05 -6.39 -4.11
C VAL A 15 -16.67 -6.34 -5.51
N THR A 16 -17.02 -5.16 -6.00
CA THR A 16 -17.51 -4.98 -7.37
C THR A 16 -17.24 -3.54 -7.79
N LEU A 17 -16.12 -3.30 -8.47
CA LEU A 17 -15.87 -2.28 -9.51
C LEU A 17 -14.36 -2.21 -9.74
N GLY A 18 -13.86 -3.01 -10.69
CA GLY A 18 -12.46 -2.96 -11.18
C GLY A 18 -11.44 -3.67 -10.30
N ALA A 19 -10.75 -4.66 -10.87
CA ALA A 19 -9.71 -5.42 -10.18
C ALA A 19 -8.57 -4.52 -9.68
N SER A 20 -8.49 -4.30 -8.37
CA SER A 20 -7.27 -4.29 -7.53
C SER A 20 -7.57 -3.68 -6.15
N GLY A 21 -8.61 -4.20 -5.50
CA GLY A 21 -8.90 -3.93 -4.10
C GLY A 21 -8.41 -5.07 -3.24
N VAL A 22 -7.15 -5.04 -2.81
CA VAL A 22 -6.70 -5.70 -1.57
C VAL A 22 -5.73 -4.74 -0.87
N VAL A 23 -6.22 -4.10 0.18
CA VAL A 23 -5.37 -3.40 1.15
C VAL A 23 -4.69 -4.48 1.98
N GLY A 24 -3.49 -4.89 1.57
CA GLY A 24 -2.62 -5.74 2.39
C GLY A 24 -2.11 -4.94 3.58
N PHE A 25 -2.74 -5.09 4.74
CA PHE A 25 -2.25 -4.52 5.99
C PHE A 25 -1.05 -5.34 6.47
N LEU A 26 0.14 -5.09 5.91
CA LEU A 26 1.39 -5.62 6.47
C LEU A 26 1.70 -4.85 7.75
N ALA A 27 1.47 -5.48 8.90
CA ALA A 27 1.71 -4.88 10.21
C ALA A 27 3.22 -4.72 10.46
N GLY A 28 3.70 -3.47 10.42
CA GLY A 28 5.06 -3.15 10.82
C GLY A 28 5.31 -3.44 12.30
N LYS A 29 6.45 -4.06 12.62
CA LYS A 29 6.88 -4.40 13.98
C LYS A 29 6.94 -3.13 14.85
N LEU A 30 6.18 -3.12 15.96
CA LEU A 30 6.09 -1.99 16.89
C LEU A 30 7.44 -1.69 17.57
N PHE A 31 8.22 -0.78 16.99
CA PHE A 31 9.34 -0.14 17.67
C PHE A 31 8.89 1.22 18.22
N GLY A 32 9.14 1.45 19.52
CA GLY A 32 8.55 2.54 20.29
C GLY A 32 8.86 3.94 19.72
N GLN A 33 7.82 4.79 19.69
CA GLN A 33 7.72 6.26 19.47
C GLN A 33 8.64 6.99 18.46
N ARG A 34 9.69 6.37 17.91
CA ARG A 34 10.54 6.93 16.87
C ARG A 34 9.99 6.48 15.52
N ARG A 35 9.67 7.47 14.68
CA ARG A 35 9.25 7.26 13.29
C ARG A 35 10.35 6.50 12.53
N ILE A 36 9.93 5.65 11.61
CA ILE A 36 10.82 4.85 10.77
C ILE A 36 11.26 5.72 9.58
N SER A 37 12.52 5.60 9.14
CA SER A 37 13.02 6.37 7.99
C SER A 37 12.44 5.87 6.66
N ALA A 38 12.40 6.75 5.66
CA ALA A 38 11.95 6.39 4.31
C ALA A 38 12.76 5.21 3.74
N ASP A 39 14.10 5.24 3.89
CA ASP A 39 14.98 4.17 3.41
C ASP A 39 14.71 2.83 4.09
N GLN A 40 14.42 2.83 5.40
CA GLN A 40 14.07 1.62 6.12
C GLN A 40 12.72 1.07 5.67
N ILE A 41 11.73 1.93 5.45
CA ILE A 41 10.41 1.53 4.91
C ILE A 41 10.57 0.95 3.49
N LEU A 42 11.32 1.63 2.61
CA LEU A 42 11.61 1.14 1.26
C LEU A 42 12.29 -0.22 1.30
N LYS A 43 13.25 -0.40 2.22
CA LYS A 43 13.91 -1.69 2.41
C LYS A 43 12.92 -2.78 2.84
N MET A 44 12.06 -2.51 3.82
CA MET A 44 11.07 -3.47 4.29
C MET A 44 10.11 -3.89 3.17
N ILE A 45 9.49 -2.92 2.49
CA ILE A 45 8.55 -3.18 1.40
C ILE A 45 9.23 -3.96 0.26
N ARG A 46 10.44 -3.55 -0.13
CA ARG A 46 11.20 -4.27 -1.15
C ARG A 46 11.49 -5.72 -0.76
N ASP A 47 11.90 -5.95 0.48
CA ASP A 47 12.21 -7.30 0.97
C ASP A 47 10.92 -8.16 1.04
N ASP A 48 9.76 -7.56 1.32
CA ASP A 48 8.47 -8.24 1.23
C ASP A 48 8.12 -8.64 -0.21
N PHE A 49 8.27 -7.72 -1.17
CA PHE A 49 8.04 -7.97 -2.61
C PHE A 49 8.98 -9.04 -3.19
N LYS A 50 10.23 -9.07 -2.72
CA LYS A 50 11.22 -10.09 -3.14
C LYS A 50 10.80 -11.53 -2.81
N ARG A 51 9.88 -11.73 -1.86
CA ARG A 51 9.34 -13.05 -1.54
C ARG A 51 8.34 -13.56 -2.59
N GLU A 52 7.81 -12.66 -3.42
CA GLU A 52 6.79 -12.97 -4.42
C GLU A 52 7.31 -12.89 -5.86
N GLY A 53 8.55 -12.43 -6.07
CA GLY A 53 9.17 -12.33 -7.39
C GLY A 53 10.45 -11.49 -7.37
N GLU A 54 11.17 -11.49 -8.49
CA GLU A 54 12.37 -10.66 -8.61
C GLU A 54 11.99 -9.17 -8.63
N VAL A 55 12.55 -8.40 -7.69
CA VAL A 55 12.45 -6.93 -7.73
C VAL A 55 13.57 -6.36 -8.58
N THR A 56 13.20 -5.60 -9.61
CA THR A 56 14.13 -4.95 -10.54
C THR A 56 14.31 -3.46 -10.28
N GLY A 57 13.41 -2.84 -9.51
CA GLY A 57 13.49 -1.41 -9.17
C GLY A 57 12.73 -1.05 -7.90
N SER A 58 13.16 0.01 -7.20
CA SER A 58 12.43 0.55 -6.05
C SER A 58 12.83 1.99 -5.77
N TRP A 59 11.88 2.83 -5.38
CA TRP A 59 12.13 4.22 -4.98
C TRP A 59 11.19 4.66 -3.86
N ILE A 60 11.58 5.70 -3.11
CA ILE A 60 10.74 6.35 -2.11
C ILE A 60 11.04 7.84 -2.06
N ASN A 61 10.02 8.66 -1.90
CA ASN A 61 10.20 10.09 -1.65
C ASN A 61 10.63 10.31 -0.19
N GLN A 62 11.68 11.10 0.03
CA GLN A 62 12.17 11.44 1.37
C GLN A 62 11.23 12.43 2.10
N ARG A 63 10.36 13.13 1.37
CA ARG A 63 9.37 14.05 1.95
C ARG A 63 8.15 13.28 2.47
N ARG A 64 7.78 13.54 3.73
CA ARG A 64 6.51 13.08 4.29
C ARG A 64 5.35 13.94 3.81
N ILE A 65 4.21 13.30 3.57
CA ILE A 65 2.95 13.97 3.22
C ILE A 65 1.88 13.66 4.27
N PRO A 66 0.96 14.60 4.57
CA PRO A 66 -0.22 14.29 5.36
C PRO A 66 -1.10 13.28 4.60
N TYR A 67 -1.60 12.28 5.31
CA TYR A 67 -2.49 11.27 4.75
C TYR A 67 -3.76 11.14 5.59
N GLN A 68 -4.90 11.25 4.91
CA GLN A 68 -6.23 11.09 5.49
C GLN A 68 -7.04 10.09 4.65
N ARG A 69 -7.55 9.04 5.29
CA ARG A 69 -8.58 8.18 4.70
C ARG A 69 -9.53 7.71 5.81
N PHE A 70 -10.82 8.05 5.68
CA PHE A 70 -11.84 7.82 6.71
C PHE A 70 -11.43 8.38 8.09
N ALA A 71 -11.31 7.54 9.13
CA ALA A 71 -10.87 7.94 10.47
C ALA A 71 -9.34 7.95 10.65
N VAL A 72 -8.56 7.48 9.66
CA VAL A 72 -7.10 7.39 9.76
C VAL A 72 -6.45 8.72 9.39
N LYS A 73 -5.70 9.29 10.35
CA LYS A 73 -4.89 10.51 10.24
C LYS A 73 -3.44 10.16 10.53
N THR A 74 -2.55 10.31 9.55
CA THR A 74 -1.12 10.03 9.74
C THR A 74 -0.24 10.84 8.78
N GLU A 75 1.07 10.74 8.95
CA GLU A 75 2.03 11.13 7.93
C GLU A 75 2.44 9.88 7.14
N ALA A 76 2.67 10.03 5.85
CA ALA A 76 3.02 8.92 4.98
C ALA A 76 4.17 9.26 4.03
N TYR A 77 4.77 8.22 3.49
CA TYR A 77 5.72 8.27 2.39
C TYR A 77 5.09 7.68 1.13
N GLU A 78 5.42 8.28 -0.01
CA GLU A 78 5.08 7.75 -1.33
C GLU A 78 6.30 7.05 -1.92
N GLY A 79 6.08 5.94 -2.60
CA GLY A 79 7.15 5.20 -3.26
C GLY A 79 6.61 4.25 -4.31
N GLY A 80 7.53 3.45 -4.85
CA GLY A 80 7.18 2.39 -5.78
C GLY A 80 8.19 1.25 -5.80
N VAL A 81 7.73 0.10 -6.27
CA VAL A 81 8.52 -1.11 -6.51
C VAL A 81 8.17 -1.65 -7.88
N THR A 82 9.18 -2.03 -8.65
CA THR A 82 9.02 -2.76 -9.91
C THR A 82 9.45 -4.20 -9.68
N ARG A 83 8.59 -5.16 -10.02
CA ARG A 83 8.92 -6.59 -9.95
C ARG A 83 8.62 -7.28 -11.27
N LEU A 84 9.24 -8.44 -11.49
CA LEU A 84 8.87 -9.31 -12.60
C LEU A 84 7.65 -10.16 -12.23
N GLU A 85 6.64 -10.13 -13.10
CA GLU A 85 5.49 -11.04 -13.13
C GLU A 85 5.44 -11.65 -14.53
N ASP A 86 5.51 -12.97 -14.64
CA ASP A 86 5.55 -13.67 -15.94
C ASP A 86 6.61 -13.08 -16.89
N ASP A 87 7.82 -12.84 -16.36
CA ASP A 87 8.95 -12.19 -17.04
C ASP A 87 8.69 -10.77 -17.58
N GLN A 88 7.57 -10.15 -17.19
CA GLN A 88 7.25 -8.77 -17.53
C GLN A 88 7.43 -7.86 -16.31
N PRO A 89 8.10 -6.69 -16.46
CA PRO A 89 8.21 -5.74 -15.37
C PRO A 89 6.85 -5.09 -15.08
N VAL A 90 6.42 -5.16 -13.83
CA VAL A 90 5.18 -4.59 -13.33
C VAL A 90 5.49 -3.59 -12.23
N ASP A 91 5.00 -2.37 -12.43
CA ASP A 91 5.20 -1.26 -11.52
C ASP A 91 4.08 -1.19 -10.49
N TYR A 92 4.47 -1.03 -9.22
CA TYR A 92 3.58 -0.79 -8.11
C TYR A 92 3.92 0.56 -7.48
N GLN A 93 2.89 1.34 -7.19
CA GLN A 93 2.97 2.55 -6.38
C GLN A 93 2.38 2.29 -5.01
N PHE A 94 3.07 2.73 -3.97
CA PHE A 94 2.63 2.56 -2.60
C PHE A 94 2.58 3.88 -1.83
N ILE A 95 1.71 3.90 -0.82
CA ILE A 95 1.70 4.88 0.26
C ILE A 95 1.94 4.11 1.55
N ALA A 96 2.95 4.48 2.33
CA ALA A 96 3.34 3.80 3.56
C ALA A 96 3.30 4.74 4.77
N ASP A 97 2.78 4.25 5.89
CA ASP A 97 2.69 5.00 7.14
C ASP A 97 4.09 5.33 7.69
N ALA A 98 4.39 6.61 7.96
CA ALA A 98 5.71 7.05 8.38
C ALA A 98 6.09 6.63 9.81
N LYS A 99 5.12 6.20 10.62
CA LYS A 99 5.36 5.76 12.01
C LYS A 99 5.66 4.27 12.09
N THR A 100 4.99 3.46 11.27
CA THR A 100 5.01 1.99 11.36
C THR A 100 5.59 1.31 10.14
N GLY A 101 5.67 2.00 9.00
CA GLY A 101 6.04 1.42 7.71
C GLY A 101 4.94 0.58 7.06
N SER A 102 3.75 0.51 7.66
CA SER A 102 2.63 -0.28 7.14
C SER A 102 2.12 0.30 5.81
N LEU A 103 1.78 -0.57 4.85
CA LEU A 103 1.16 -0.16 3.59
C LEU A 103 -0.25 0.38 3.84
N LEU A 104 -0.46 1.66 3.52
CA LEU A 104 -1.76 2.35 3.56
C LEU A 104 -2.49 2.23 2.22
N SER A 105 -1.74 2.14 1.12
CA SER A 105 -2.26 1.95 -0.22
C SER A 105 -1.21 1.27 -1.08
N LEU A 106 -1.66 0.40 -1.98
CA LEU A 106 -0.84 -0.21 -3.02
C LEU A 106 -1.65 -0.22 -4.31
N LYS A 107 -1.05 0.24 -5.41
CA LYS A 107 -1.68 0.30 -6.73
C LYS A 107 -0.74 -0.27 -7.77
N ARG A 108 -1.19 -1.25 -8.54
CA ARG A 108 -0.52 -1.69 -9.76
C ARG A 108 -0.69 -0.60 -10.82
N VAL A 109 0.40 -0.16 -11.43
CA VAL A 109 0.39 0.82 -12.51
C VAL A 109 0.27 0.07 -13.82
N GLU A 110 -0.87 0.22 -14.49
CA GLU A 110 -1.04 -0.28 -15.85
C GLU A 110 -0.20 0.59 -16.79
N ARG A 111 0.79 0.00 -17.46
CA ARG A 111 1.39 0.62 -18.64
C ARG A 111 0.37 0.49 -19.77
N SER A 112 -0.36 1.57 -20.05
CA SER A 112 -1.15 1.65 -21.29
C SER A 112 -0.16 1.47 -22.45
N LEU A 113 -0.37 0.45 -23.28
CA LEU A 113 0.32 0.27 -24.56
C LEU A 113 -0.15 1.36 -25.53
N ASN A 114 0.19 2.62 -25.26
CA ASN A 114 -0.01 3.71 -26.19
C ASN A 114 1.23 3.79 -27.09
N ASN A 115 1.18 3.04 -28.18
CA ASN A 115 2.03 3.21 -29.35
C ASN A 115 1.46 4.39 -30.18
N PRO A 116 2.30 5.32 -30.63
CA PRO A 116 2.84 5.20 -31.99
C PRO A 116 4.34 4.92 -32.04
#